data_AF-A0A7C5ALH3-F1
#
_entry.id   AF-A0A7C5ALH3-F1
#
_cell.length_a   1.000
_cell.length_b   1.000
_cell.length_c   1.000
_cell.angle_alpha   90.00
_cell.angle_beta   90.00
_cell.angle_gamma   90.00
#
_symmetry.space_group_name_H-M   'P 1'
#
loop_
_entity.id
_entity.type
_entity.pdbx_description
1 polymer ?
#
loop_
_entity_poly.entity_id
_entity_poly.type
_entity_poly.pdbx_seq_one_letter_code
_entity_poly.pdbx_strand_id
1 'polypeptide(L)'
;MKRSLLILVVLLWAGLQTVWFPEDLFDFHSEMAAWAQNDLAPGGFSPPGPEVRIAGARNEYLFFQLELNRNLSGCEVRVLGPSPDLGLRWQFFRLVAAPIHSETKWRPDALWPLDEPFPGSDPPSQILGVLLHIPQATPPGRHTLRLKISSPEGGVWVPVELWVYRFHLPEEMPLTIFGGFWHEAPPGTRARPYQTCQEIRVIKAYYKSLKEYEFNALGGSYPLPLRQVVAKGGLEDFPLYQELLAYALSTLKFRYFQIPRLKGWEEAHRPHSPFARLAANFYPLLRQYLNAQGWGARALNYLVDEPPPVKHQAVYQAFSLAKRFLPEVRTLCAGWQPAADFPRVIDIWAHQAARYQRDVAQAARRAGQEVWLYANRLHGIDHPLSHQRLIGWLLYRYDFTGYLVWGVNYWPEDPWTISPGPWDFYRRGTFYYPHPLTGLPVTTTRLEALRRGFQDYLYFRLLARAARQGLVPHDKFQTIVSQINQITKDLPRNSFPVTMEELEAVRLKVGELLDQATNQENQEEF
;
A
#
# COMPACT_ATOMS: atom_id res chain seq x y z
N MET A 1 -41.35 1.60 38.71
CA MET A 1 -42.56 0.76 38.58
C MET A 1 -42.43 -0.05 37.29
N LYS A 2 -41.97 -1.30 37.39
CA LYS A 2 -42.74 -2.57 37.34
C LYS A 2 -42.86 -3.18 35.92
N ARG A 3 -42.11 -4.28 35.75
CA ARG A 3 -42.43 -5.58 35.11
C ARG A 3 -42.59 -5.62 33.58
N SER A 4 -41.69 -6.31 32.85
CA SER A 4 -41.62 -7.78 32.59
C SER A 4 -42.69 -8.27 31.60
N LEU A 5 -42.29 -8.86 30.47
CA LEU A 5 -42.69 -10.23 30.11
C LEU A 5 -41.92 -10.78 28.89
N LEU A 6 -41.37 -11.97 29.09
CA LEU A 6 -40.91 -12.94 28.10
C LEU A 6 -42.15 -13.55 27.40
N ILE A 7 -42.16 -13.70 26.07
CA ILE A 7 -42.99 -14.71 25.40
C ILE A 7 -42.14 -15.39 24.32
N LEU A 8 -41.82 -16.64 24.60
CA LEU A 8 -41.30 -17.66 23.70
C LEU A 8 -42.51 -18.37 23.08
N VAL A 9 -42.61 -18.46 21.76
CA VAL A 9 -43.50 -19.40 21.07
C VAL A 9 -42.68 -20.12 19.99
N VAL A 10 -42.48 -21.42 20.20
CA VAL A 10 -41.95 -22.37 19.23
C VAL A 10 -43.14 -23.13 18.64
N LEU A 11 -43.25 -23.21 17.30
CA LEU A 11 -43.96 -24.26 16.59
C LEU A 11 -43.32 -24.48 15.20
N LEU A 12 -43.31 -25.76 14.80
CA LEU A 12 -42.42 -26.44 13.84
C LEU A 12 -42.83 -26.37 12.35
N TRP A 13 -41.82 -26.70 11.51
CA TRP A 13 -41.87 -27.46 10.23
C TRP A 13 -42.22 -26.75 8.90
N ALA A 14 -41.21 -26.52 8.04
CA ALA A 14 -41.02 -27.23 6.76
C ALA A 14 -39.77 -26.67 6.03
N GLY A 15 -39.02 -27.56 5.38
CA GLY A 15 -37.65 -27.33 4.94
C GLY A 15 -37.43 -26.36 3.79
N LEU A 16 -36.26 -25.73 3.82
CA LEU A 16 -35.45 -25.32 2.67
C LEU A 16 -34.04 -25.04 3.23
N GLN A 17 -33.04 -25.81 2.78
CA GLN A 17 -31.64 -25.62 3.15
C GLN A 17 -31.12 -24.32 2.52
N THR A 18 -31.13 -23.25 3.29
CA THR A 18 -30.24 -22.10 3.10
C THR A 18 -29.10 -22.23 4.11
N VAL A 19 -27.87 -22.29 3.59
CA VAL A 19 -26.64 -22.29 4.39
C VAL A 19 -26.51 -20.92 5.04
N TRP A 20 -26.81 -20.83 6.33
CA TRP A 20 -26.53 -19.67 7.18
C TRP A 20 -25.05 -19.69 7.57
N PHE A 21 -24.34 -18.60 7.26
CA PHE A 21 -23.08 -18.26 7.92
C PHE A 21 -23.43 -17.50 9.21
N PRO A 22 -22.79 -17.78 10.36
CA PRO A 22 -23.11 -17.11 11.61
C PRO A 22 -22.76 -15.62 11.57
N GLU A 23 -23.71 -14.80 11.99
CA GLU A 23 -23.53 -13.42 12.43
C GLU A 23 -22.76 -13.43 13.75
N ASP A 24 -21.43 -13.52 13.69
CA ASP A 24 -20.53 -13.27 14.83
C ASP A 24 -19.17 -12.86 14.28
N LEU A 25 -19.02 -11.59 13.89
CA LEU A 25 -17.73 -11.03 13.43
C LEU A 25 -17.70 -9.50 13.59
N PHE A 26 -17.88 -9.01 14.80
CA PHE A 26 -17.43 -7.67 15.19
C PHE A 26 -16.98 -7.71 16.64
N ASP A 27 -15.79 -8.25 16.87
CA ASP A 27 -15.02 -7.95 18.07
C ASP A 27 -13.83 -7.10 17.62
N PHE A 28 -14.05 -5.78 17.64
CA PHE A 28 -13.00 -4.78 17.43
C PHE A 28 -12.39 -4.46 18.78
N HIS A 29 -11.24 -5.06 19.09
CA HIS A 29 -10.40 -4.59 20.20
C HIS A 29 -8.92 -4.69 19.82
N SER A 30 -8.46 -3.77 18.97
CA SER A 30 -7.17 -3.09 19.23
C SER A 30 -7.43 -2.19 20.43
N GLU A 31 -6.75 -2.37 21.57
CA GLU A 31 -6.98 -1.66 22.85
C GLU A 31 -7.81 -0.38 22.71
N MET A 32 -9.14 -0.53 22.83
CA MET A 32 -10.08 0.58 22.77
C MET A 32 -10.16 1.18 24.17
N ALA A 33 -9.61 2.38 24.29
CA ALA A 33 -9.83 3.23 25.44
C ALA A 33 -11.21 3.88 25.38
N ALA A 34 -12.24 3.22 25.91
CA ALA A 34 -13.55 3.84 26.09
C ALA A 34 -13.52 4.83 27.28
N TRP A 35 -14.02 6.04 27.07
CA TRP A 35 -14.03 7.13 28.06
C TRP A 35 -15.38 7.21 28.79
N ALA A 36 -15.35 7.22 30.13
CA ALA A 36 -16.52 7.53 30.96
C ALA A 36 -16.80 9.06 30.99
N GLN A 37 -18.07 9.44 30.85
CA GLN A 37 -18.53 10.82 31.03
C GLN A 37 -18.29 11.28 32.46
N ASN A 38 -17.41 12.27 32.65
CA ASN A 38 -17.37 13.07 33.86
C ASN A 38 -17.59 14.53 33.45
N ASP A 39 -18.68 15.11 33.96
CA ASP A 39 -19.08 16.50 33.77
C ASP A 39 -17.94 17.44 34.15
N LEU A 40 -17.36 18.12 33.17
CA LEU A 40 -16.41 19.20 33.37
C LEU A 40 -16.98 20.50 32.81
N ALA A 41 -16.71 21.59 33.53
CA ALA A 41 -17.10 22.94 33.14
C ALA A 41 -16.56 23.31 31.74
N PRO A 42 -17.29 24.12 30.95
CA PRO A 42 -16.84 24.56 29.64
C PRO A 42 -15.47 25.25 29.74
N GLY A 43 -14.48 24.77 28.98
CA GLY A 43 -13.12 25.32 28.93
C GLY A 43 -12.06 24.62 29.79
N GLY A 44 -12.41 23.56 30.53
CA GLY A 44 -11.45 22.76 31.30
C GLY A 44 -10.70 21.70 30.46
N PHE A 45 -9.51 21.29 30.92
CA PHE A 45 -8.86 20.06 30.43
C PHE A 45 -9.44 18.85 31.15
N SER A 46 -9.81 17.81 30.41
CA SER A 46 -10.16 16.51 30.98
C SER A 46 -8.96 15.86 31.68
N PRO A 47 -9.18 14.92 32.63
CA PRO A 47 -8.12 14.03 33.11
C PRO A 47 -7.33 13.44 31.94
N PRO A 48 -6.03 13.14 32.13
CA PRO A 48 -5.25 12.50 31.07
C PRO A 48 -5.93 11.21 30.62
N GLY A 49 -5.98 11.01 29.30
CA GLY A 49 -6.42 9.75 28.71
C GLY A 49 -5.49 8.59 29.05
N PRO A 50 -5.87 7.36 28.68
CA PRO A 50 -4.99 6.21 28.86
C PRO A 50 -3.69 6.40 28.08
N GLU A 51 -2.63 5.81 28.63
CA GLU A 51 -1.30 5.86 28.07
C GLU A 51 -1.23 5.07 26.76
N VAL A 52 -0.74 5.72 25.71
CA VAL A 52 -0.46 5.09 24.42
C VAL A 52 0.98 4.60 24.44
N ARG A 53 1.18 3.29 24.27
CA ARG A 53 2.52 2.68 24.19
C ARG A 53 2.83 2.29 22.76
N ILE A 54 3.93 2.83 22.24
CA ILE A 54 4.37 2.57 20.88
C ILE A 54 5.86 2.24 20.85
N ALA A 55 6.25 1.32 19.97
CA ALA A 55 7.64 0.95 19.77
C ALA A 55 7.97 0.87 18.27
N GLY A 56 9.13 1.40 17.89
CA GLY A 56 9.54 1.47 16.50
C GLY A 56 11.05 1.63 16.35
N ALA A 57 11.56 1.21 15.20
CA ALA A 57 12.93 1.43 14.82
C ALA A 57 13.15 2.88 14.39
N ARG A 58 14.41 3.27 14.31
CA ARG A 58 14.78 4.52 13.64
C ARG A 58 14.56 4.36 12.13
N ASN A 59 14.25 5.45 11.45
CA ASN A 59 13.76 5.47 10.07
C ASN A 59 12.44 4.68 9.87
N GLU A 60 11.54 4.70 10.85
CA GLU A 60 10.26 3.99 10.78
C GLU A 60 9.06 4.94 10.84
N TYR A 61 8.00 4.64 10.09
CA TYR A 61 6.69 5.27 10.20
C TYR A 61 5.73 4.43 11.04
N LEU A 62 5.10 5.03 12.04
CA LEU A 62 4.11 4.43 12.92
C LEU A 62 2.78 5.18 12.78
N PHE A 63 1.70 4.45 12.53
CA PHE A 63 0.36 5.02 12.46
C PHE A 63 -0.54 4.41 13.54
N PHE A 64 -1.24 5.25 14.28
CA PHE A 64 -2.23 4.83 15.27
C PHE A 64 -3.43 5.79 15.27
N GLN A 65 -4.53 5.36 15.88
CA GLN A 65 -5.78 6.10 15.93
C GLN A 65 -6.18 6.35 17.38
N LEU A 66 -6.78 7.51 17.64
CA LEU A 66 -7.36 7.87 18.92
C LEU A 66 -8.83 8.21 18.72
N GLU A 67 -9.72 7.48 19.38
CA GLU A 67 -11.13 7.82 19.44
C GLU A 67 -11.37 8.80 20.61
N LEU A 68 -11.99 9.94 20.30
CA LEU A 68 -12.22 11.02 21.24
C LEU A 68 -13.72 11.20 21.44
N ASN A 69 -14.14 11.46 22.68
CA ASN A 69 -15.54 11.82 22.99
C ASN A 69 -15.94 13.22 22.52
N ARG A 70 -15.35 13.77 21.45
CA ARG A 70 -15.57 15.14 20.95
C ARG A 70 -15.29 15.25 19.46
N ASN A 71 -15.88 16.24 18.80
CA ASN A 71 -15.65 16.50 17.38
C ASN A 71 -14.24 17.05 17.15
N LEU A 72 -13.60 16.64 16.05
CA LEU A 72 -12.30 17.13 15.62
C LEU A 72 -12.31 18.49 14.90
N SER A 73 -13.48 19.06 14.63
CA SER A 73 -13.59 20.37 14.00
C SER A 73 -13.00 21.49 14.87
N GLY A 74 -12.01 22.21 14.32
CA GLY A 74 -11.26 23.23 15.04
C GLY A 74 -10.26 22.66 16.06
N CYS A 75 -9.95 21.36 16.01
CA CYS A 75 -8.94 20.76 16.88
C CYS A 75 -7.52 21.14 16.49
N GLU A 76 -6.72 21.48 17.49
CA GLU A 76 -5.27 21.59 17.40
C GLU A 76 -4.60 20.48 18.22
N VAL A 77 -3.55 19.88 17.69
CA VAL A 77 -2.71 18.93 18.41
C VAL A 77 -1.30 19.50 18.57
N ARG A 78 -0.77 19.51 19.79
CA ARG A 78 0.63 19.85 20.07
C ARG A 78 1.31 18.70 20.76
N VAL A 79 2.51 18.36 20.32
CA VAL A 79 3.35 17.35 20.96
C VAL A 79 4.23 18.06 21.99
N LEU A 80 4.18 17.59 23.23
CA LEU A 80 5.12 17.97 24.28
C LEU A 80 6.04 16.78 24.56
N GLY A 81 7.34 17.03 24.62
CA GLY A 81 8.33 15.98 24.79
C GLY A 81 9.53 16.41 25.61
N PRO A 82 10.54 15.52 25.73
CA PRO A 82 11.76 15.81 26.46
C PRO A 82 12.56 16.93 25.77
N SER A 83 13.45 17.56 26.55
CA SER A 83 14.44 18.50 26.06
C SER A 83 15.83 17.86 26.19
N PRO A 84 16.65 17.80 25.13
CA PRO A 84 16.41 18.36 23.79
C PRO A 84 15.35 17.58 22.99
N ASP A 85 14.80 18.22 21.94
CA ASP A 85 13.83 17.62 21.02
C ASP A 85 14.42 16.37 20.33
N LEU A 86 13.60 15.33 20.21
CA LEU A 86 13.96 14.03 19.62
C LEU A 86 13.98 14.06 18.08
N GLY A 87 13.54 15.17 17.47
CA GLY A 87 13.46 15.36 16.02
C GLY A 87 12.33 14.57 15.35
N LEU A 88 11.40 14.01 16.13
CA LEU A 88 10.27 13.23 15.65
C LEU A 88 9.37 14.07 14.74
N ARG A 89 8.86 13.48 13.66
CA ARG A 89 7.95 14.17 12.74
C ARG A 89 6.55 13.63 12.90
N TRP A 90 5.60 14.52 13.14
CA TRP A 90 4.20 14.18 13.43
C TRP A 90 3.29 14.76 12.36
N GLN A 91 2.29 13.99 11.96
CA GLN A 91 1.17 14.44 11.14
C GLN A 91 -0.12 13.96 11.77
N PHE A 92 -1.15 14.80 11.70
CA PHE A 92 -2.43 14.58 12.34
C PHE A 92 -3.53 14.64 11.31
N PHE A 93 -4.46 13.70 11.39
CA PHE A 93 -5.55 13.55 10.43
C PHE A 93 -6.87 13.41 11.15
N ARG A 94 -7.93 13.99 10.57
CA ARG A 94 -9.29 13.53 10.84
C ARG A 94 -9.58 12.37 9.89
N LEU A 95 -10.10 11.27 10.41
CA LEU A 95 -10.53 10.17 9.54
C LEU A 95 -11.90 10.50 8.98
N VAL A 96 -11.96 10.62 7.66
CA VAL A 96 -13.20 10.84 6.92
C VAL A 96 -13.72 9.49 6.45
N ALA A 97 -15.00 9.26 6.72
CA ALA A 97 -15.65 8.04 6.31
C ALA A 97 -15.89 8.05 4.80
N ALA A 98 -15.62 6.93 4.14
CA ALA A 98 -15.93 6.70 2.75
C ALA A 98 -17.01 5.62 2.60
N PRO A 99 -17.84 5.68 1.54
CA PRO A 99 -18.88 4.69 1.33
C PRO A 99 -18.26 3.33 0.99
N ILE A 100 -18.80 2.25 1.56
CA ILE A 100 -18.41 0.87 1.22
C ILE A 100 -19.48 0.20 0.33
N HIS A 101 -19.31 -1.08 -0.03
CA HIS A 101 -20.19 -1.85 -0.94
C HIS A 101 -21.68 -1.98 -0.51
N SER A 102 -22.11 -1.22 0.47
CA SER A 102 -23.48 -1.11 0.96
C SER A 102 -23.82 0.37 1.10
N GLU A 103 -24.92 0.80 0.48
CA GLU A 103 -25.41 2.19 0.48
C GLU A 103 -25.64 2.77 1.89
N THR A 104 -25.64 1.93 2.93
CA THR A 104 -25.91 2.30 4.32
C THR A 104 -24.70 2.14 5.25
N LYS A 105 -23.56 1.65 4.76
CA LYS A 105 -22.36 1.44 5.58
C LYS A 105 -21.23 2.35 5.12
N TRP A 106 -20.56 2.97 6.09
CA TRP A 106 -19.42 3.85 5.90
C TRP A 106 -18.26 3.33 6.73
N ARG A 107 -17.02 3.46 6.23
CA ARG A 107 -15.81 3.14 7.01
C ARG A 107 -14.86 4.33 7.05
N PRO A 108 -14.34 4.72 8.23
CA PRO A 108 -13.25 5.68 8.34
C PRO A 108 -12.03 5.15 7.57
N ASP A 109 -11.63 5.83 6.50
CA ASP A 109 -10.49 5.38 5.67
C ASP A 109 -9.64 6.54 5.15
N ALA A 110 -10.26 7.61 4.65
CA ALA A 110 -9.52 8.75 4.12
C ALA A 110 -8.85 9.54 5.25
N LEU A 111 -7.55 9.76 5.12
CA LEU A 111 -6.72 10.52 6.06
C LEU A 111 -6.69 11.99 5.63
N TRP A 112 -7.64 12.78 6.15
CA TRP A 112 -7.74 14.19 5.83
C TRP A 112 -6.89 15.02 6.80
N PRO A 113 -5.97 15.89 6.33
CA PRO A 113 -5.14 16.71 7.21
C PRO A 113 -5.98 17.49 8.23
N LEU A 114 -5.60 17.44 9.51
CA LEU A 114 -6.41 18.00 10.59
C LEU A 114 -6.60 19.52 10.46
N ASP A 115 -5.57 20.20 9.95
CA ASP A 115 -5.47 21.65 9.73
C ASP A 115 -6.17 22.14 8.45
N GLU A 116 -6.63 21.24 7.59
CA GLU A 116 -7.35 21.59 6.37
C GLU A 116 -8.88 21.47 6.57
N PRO A 117 -9.67 22.47 6.13
CA PRO A 117 -11.12 22.38 6.17
C PRO A 117 -11.61 21.31 5.18
N PHE A 118 -12.49 20.41 5.64
CA PHE A 118 -13.14 19.46 4.75
C PHE A 118 -14.22 20.18 3.90
N PRO A 119 -14.19 20.06 2.56
CA PRO A 119 -15.07 20.84 1.68
C PRO A 119 -16.49 20.26 1.52
N GLY A 120 -16.76 19.05 2.01
CA GLY A 120 -18.09 18.44 2.03
C GLY A 120 -18.88 18.74 3.31
N SER A 121 -20.07 18.17 3.44
CA SER A 121 -20.77 18.11 4.73
C SER A 121 -19.98 17.20 5.67
N ASP A 122 -19.11 17.79 6.48
CA ASP A 122 -18.24 17.08 7.42
C ASP A 122 -19.11 16.34 8.46
N PRO A 123 -19.22 14.99 8.43
CA PRO A 123 -19.80 14.31 9.58
C PRO A 123 -18.85 14.54 10.77
N PRO A 124 -19.36 14.73 11.99
CA PRO A 124 -18.52 14.79 13.18
C PRO A 124 -17.60 13.56 13.22
N SER A 125 -16.30 13.73 12.94
CA SER A 125 -15.32 12.67 13.15
C SER A 125 -14.77 12.80 14.55
N GLN A 126 -14.79 11.67 15.26
CA GLN A 126 -14.23 11.51 16.59
C GLN A 126 -12.87 10.81 16.55
N ILE A 127 -12.39 10.40 15.36
CA ILE A 127 -11.21 9.56 15.21
C ILE A 127 -10.05 10.40 14.68
N LEU A 128 -9.07 10.62 15.55
CA LEU A 128 -7.81 11.30 15.25
C LEU A 128 -6.78 10.26 14.78
N GLY A 129 -6.39 10.33 13.51
CA GLY A 129 -5.25 9.58 12.98
C GLY A 129 -3.94 10.29 13.32
N VAL A 130 -2.96 9.55 13.81
CA VAL A 130 -1.64 10.07 14.15
C VAL A 130 -0.59 9.28 13.36
N LEU A 131 0.16 9.99 12.53
CA LEU A 131 1.34 9.45 11.86
C LEU A 131 2.60 10.02 12.50
N LEU A 132 3.45 9.12 13.01
CA LEU A 132 4.75 9.42 13.57
C LEU A 132 5.83 8.85 12.65
N HIS A 133 6.78 9.67 12.23
CA HIS A 133 8.04 9.20 11.67
C HIS A 133 9.16 9.39 12.70
N ILE A 134 9.91 8.33 12.95
CA ILE A 134 11.09 8.31 13.82
C ILE A 134 12.33 8.46 12.94
N PRO A 135 12.97 9.63 12.82
CA PRO A 135 14.17 9.76 11.99
C PRO A 135 15.33 8.86 12.43
N GLN A 136 16.24 8.56 11.51
CA GLN A 136 17.43 7.75 11.80
C GLN A 136 18.31 8.30 12.94
N ALA A 137 18.33 9.62 13.11
CA ALA A 137 19.11 10.32 14.12
C ALA A 137 18.45 10.34 15.53
N THR A 138 17.21 9.85 15.67
CA THR A 138 16.52 9.87 16.96
C THR A 138 17.25 8.97 17.98
N PRO A 139 17.55 9.45 19.20
CA PRO A 139 18.21 8.65 20.22
C PRO A 139 17.39 7.40 20.59
N PRO A 140 18.00 6.21 20.66
CA PRO A 140 17.31 5.00 21.12
C PRO A 140 16.99 5.08 22.61
N GLY A 141 16.00 4.31 23.04
CA GLY A 141 15.55 4.27 24.44
C GLY A 141 14.05 4.54 24.58
N ARG A 142 13.60 4.60 25.84
CA ARG A 142 12.22 4.95 26.18
C ARG A 142 12.09 6.44 26.42
N HIS A 143 11.08 7.04 25.81
CA HIS A 143 10.80 8.47 25.85
C HIS A 143 9.36 8.71 26.25
N THR A 144 9.15 9.60 27.20
CA THR A 144 7.79 10.01 27.61
C THR A 144 7.42 11.31 26.91
N LEU A 145 6.29 11.27 26.22
CA LEU A 145 5.72 12.36 25.44
C LEU A 145 4.27 12.60 25.88
N ARG A 146 3.69 13.74 25.50
CA ARG A 146 2.28 14.05 25.72
C ARG A 146 1.69 14.74 24.50
N LEU A 147 0.53 14.28 24.04
CA LEU A 147 -0.26 15.00 23.05
C LEU A 147 -1.24 15.91 23.78
N LYS A 148 -1.13 17.22 23.53
CA LYS A 148 -2.13 18.22 23.90
C LYS A 148 -3.14 18.32 22.77
N ILE A 149 -4.36 17.85 22.97
CA ILE A 149 -5.44 17.98 22.00
C ILE A 149 -6.37 19.08 22.52
N SER A 150 -6.56 20.15 21.75
CA SER A 150 -7.38 21.31 22.14
C SER A 150 -8.47 21.50 21.11
N SER A 151 -9.73 21.68 21.52
CA SER A 151 -10.86 21.99 20.65
C SER A 151 -11.69 23.14 21.23
N PRO A 152 -12.65 23.72 20.48
CA PRO A 152 -13.59 24.70 21.02
C PRO A 152 -14.41 24.19 22.22
N GLU A 153 -14.59 22.87 22.32
CA GLU A 153 -15.32 22.19 23.40
C GLU A 153 -14.44 21.92 24.65
N GLY A 154 -13.12 22.15 24.55
CA GLY A 154 -12.16 21.96 25.65
C GLY A 154 -10.94 21.13 25.24
N GLY A 155 -10.08 20.80 26.20
CA GLY A 155 -8.81 20.11 25.95
C GLY A 155 -8.71 18.72 26.58
N VAL A 156 -7.82 17.88 26.06
CA VAL A 156 -7.43 16.60 26.67
C VAL A 156 -5.94 16.35 26.47
N TRP A 157 -5.32 15.69 27.45
CA TRP A 157 -3.94 15.24 27.38
C TRP A 157 -3.90 13.73 27.14
N VAL A 158 -3.07 13.28 26.21
CA VAL A 158 -2.83 11.85 25.98
C VAL A 158 -1.34 11.56 26.27
N PRO A 159 -1.01 10.81 27.32
CA PRO A 159 0.37 10.37 27.57
C PRO A 159 0.80 9.36 26.52
N VAL A 160 2.04 9.49 26.04
CA VAL A 160 2.63 8.59 25.04
C VAL A 160 3.98 8.10 25.55
N GLU A 161 4.13 6.78 25.69
CA GLU A 161 5.42 6.13 25.89
C GLU A 161 5.93 5.63 24.54
N LEU A 162 7.05 6.19 24.07
CA LEU A 162 7.71 5.77 22.84
C LEU A 162 9.01 5.01 23.15
N TRP A 163 9.09 3.76 22.74
CA TRP A 163 10.34 3.01 22.73
C TRP A 163 10.98 3.05 21.33
N VAL A 164 12.07 3.80 21.20
CA VAL A 164 12.92 3.83 20.00
C VAL A 164 13.95 2.70 20.10
N TYR A 165 13.89 1.73 19.21
CA TYR A 165 14.86 0.63 19.17
C TYR A 165 16.25 1.11 18.74
N ARG A 166 17.27 0.32 19.10
CA ARG A 166 18.69 0.60 18.82
C ARG A 166 19.12 0.37 17.37
N PHE A 167 18.32 -0.31 16.54
CA PHE A 167 18.59 -0.45 15.11
C PHE A 167 17.75 0.54 14.30
N HIS A 168 18.01 0.59 12.99
CA HIS A 168 17.22 1.38 12.05
C HIS A 168 16.75 0.53 10.88
N LEU A 169 15.69 0.97 10.22
CA LEU A 169 15.26 0.39 8.95
C LEU A 169 16.13 0.92 7.80
N PRO A 170 16.39 0.11 6.76
CA PRO A 170 17.02 0.60 5.54
C PRO A 170 16.22 1.75 4.91
N GLU A 171 16.92 2.71 4.30
CA GLU A 171 16.28 3.84 3.59
C GLU A 171 15.57 3.41 2.30
N GLU A 172 16.02 2.31 1.68
CA GLU A 172 15.43 1.80 0.44
C GLU A 172 14.77 0.44 0.63
N MET A 173 13.55 0.32 0.14
CA MET A 173 12.87 -0.96 -0.02
C MET A 173 13.68 -1.89 -0.95
N PRO A 174 14.15 -3.06 -0.48
CA PRO A 174 14.91 -3.99 -1.33
C PRO A 174 14.00 -4.68 -2.36
N LEU A 175 12.70 -4.79 -2.07
CA LEU A 175 11.69 -5.29 -3.00
C LEU A 175 11.32 -4.25 -4.05
N THR A 176 10.84 -4.70 -5.21
CA THR A 176 10.18 -3.81 -6.16
C THR A 176 8.70 -3.70 -5.84
N ILE A 177 8.24 -2.52 -5.45
CA ILE A 177 6.84 -2.24 -5.17
C ILE A 177 6.29 -1.42 -6.33
N PHE A 178 5.55 -2.09 -7.20
CA PHE A 178 4.95 -1.54 -8.41
C PHE A 178 3.57 -0.96 -8.11
N GLY A 179 3.40 0.33 -8.39
CA GLY A 179 2.13 1.05 -8.26
C GLY A 179 1.60 1.46 -9.62
N GLY A 180 0.55 0.79 -10.09
CA GLY A 180 -0.17 1.18 -11.29
C GLY A 180 -0.88 2.52 -11.10
N PHE A 181 -0.37 3.58 -11.74
CA PHE A 181 -0.96 4.91 -11.70
C PHE A 181 -1.87 5.15 -12.90
N TRP A 182 -3.04 5.72 -12.65
CA TRP A 182 -4.03 6.07 -13.65
C TRP A 182 -4.08 7.59 -13.78
N HIS A 183 -3.71 8.10 -14.95
CA HIS A 183 -3.60 9.54 -15.20
C HIS A 183 -4.95 10.20 -15.54
N GLU A 184 -5.99 9.41 -15.76
CA GLU A 184 -7.33 9.94 -16.04
C GLU A 184 -7.89 10.65 -14.82
N ALA A 185 -8.75 11.65 -15.05
CA ALA A 185 -9.46 12.32 -13.99
C ALA A 185 -10.36 11.36 -13.24
N PRO A 186 -10.23 11.25 -11.90
CA PRO A 186 -11.27 10.66 -11.11
C PRO A 186 -12.57 11.45 -11.34
N PRO A 187 -13.68 10.77 -11.59
CA PRO A 187 -14.99 11.41 -11.67
C PRO A 187 -15.31 12.19 -10.39
N GLY A 188 -16.14 13.23 -10.50
CA GLY A 188 -16.56 14.05 -9.34
C GLY A 188 -15.58 15.13 -8.88
N THR A 189 -14.35 15.15 -9.41
CA THR A 189 -13.43 16.28 -9.14
C THR A 189 -13.91 17.53 -9.87
N ARG A 190 -13.88 18.70 -9.20
CA ARG A 190 -14.13 20.01 -9.86
C ARG A 190 -12.96 20.44 -10.76
N ALA A 191 -11.88 19.66 -10.77
CA ALA A 191 -10.75 19.84 -11.66
C ALA A 191 -11.16 19.50 -13.10
N ARG A 192 -10.96 20.46 -14.02
CA ARG A 192 -11.17 20.24 -15.46
C ARG A 192 -10.25 19.11 -15.97
N PRO A 193 -10.59 18.45 -17.09
CA PRO A 193 -9.79 17.35 -17.64
C PRO A 193 -8.29 17.70 -17.78
N TYR A 194 -7.49 16.66 -17.59
CA TYR A 194 -6.05 16.63 -17.36
C TYR A 194 -5.29 17.08 -18.62
N GLN A 195 -5.12 18.40 -18.80
CA GLN A 195 -4.40 18.99 -19.94
C GLN A 195 -3.61 20.28 -19.62
N THR A 196 -3.19 20.53 -18.37
CA THR A 196 -2.60 21.82 -17.96
C THR A 196 -1.43 21.69 -16.97
N CYS A 197 -0.65 22.75 -16.73
CA CYS A 197 0.40 22.78 -15.69
C CYS A 197 -0.09 22.35 -14.29
N GLN A 198 -1.40 22.50 -14.02
CA GLN A 198 -2.03 22.03 -12.78
C GLN A 198 -2.05 20.50 -12.68
N GLU A 199 -2.25 19.79 -13.79
CA GLU A 199 -2.24 18.33 -13.86
C GLU A 199 -0.84 17.78 -13.55
N ILE A 200 0.23 18.34 -14.12
CA ILE A 200 1.59 17.89 -13.83
C ILE A 200 1.87 18.02 -12.33
N ARG A 201 1.45 19.11 -11.70
CA ARG A 201 1.60 19.31 -10.25
C ARG A 201 0.89 18.22 -9.46
N VAL A 202 -0.34 17.88 -9.83
CA VAL A 202 -1.11 16.81 -9.18
C VAL A 202 -0.41 15.46 -9.36
N ILE A 203 -0.04 15.09 -10.59
CA ILE A 203 0.66 13.82 -10.87
C ILE A 203 1.97 13.73 -10.09
N LYS A 204 2.76 14.81 -10.05
CA LYS A 204 3.99 14.87 -9.24
C LYS A 204 3.71 14.67 -7.75
N ALA A 205 2.62 15.20 -7.23
CA ALA A 205 2.21 14.97 -5.83
C ALA A 205 1.88 13.48 -5.57
N TYR A 206 1.19 12.81 -6.50
CA TYR A 206 0.98 11.35 -6.40
C TYR A 206 2.30 10.59 -6.45
N TYR A 207 3.23 10.92 -7.36
CA TYR A 207 4.51 10.22 -7.44
C TYR A 207 5.35 10.40 -6.17
N LYS A 208 5.35 11.61 -5.61
CA LYS A 208 6.01 11.90 -4.34
C LYS A 208 5.41 11.06 -3.21
N SER A 209 4.08 11.06 -3.09
CA SER A 209 3.39 10.26 -2.07
C SER A 209 3.65 8.77 -2.24
N LEU A 210 3.61 8.23 -3.47
CA LEU A 210 3.95 6.83 -3.73
C LEU A 210 5.36 6.49 -3.21
N LYS A 211 6.34 7.35 -3.48
CA LYS A 211 7.72 7.16 -2.99
C LYS A 211 7.80 7.19 -1.46
N GLU A 212 7.04 8.05 -0.78
CA GLU A 212 6.96 8.12 0.69
C GLU A 212 6.28 6.89 1.33
N TYR A 213 5.55 6.09 0.54
CA TYR A 213 4.92 4.84 0.94
C TYR A 213 5.61 3.61 0.34
N GLU A 214 6.92 3.70 0.08
CA GLU A 214 7.79 2.61 -0.38
C GLU A 214 7.55 2.12 -1.83
N PHE A 215 6.64 2.75 -2.58
CA PHE A 215 6.52 2.44 -4.01
C PHE A 215 7.76 2.95 -4.73
N ASN A 216 8.41 2.05 -5.46
CA ASN A 216 9.65 2.34 -6.17
C ASN A 216 9.60 1.90 -7.63
N ALA A 217 8.48 1.37 -8.12
CA ALA A 217 8.23 1.16 -9.54
C ALA A 217 6.90 1.79 -9.96
N LEU A 218 6.94 2.62 -10.99
CA LEU A 218 5.78 3.37 -11.45
C LEU A 218 5.11 2.66 -12.64
N GLY A 219 3.87 2.22 -12.47
CA GLY A 219 3.01 1.78 -13.56
C GLY A 219 2.23 2.95 -14.17
N GLY A 220 1.91 2.91 -15.46
CA GLY A 220 1.04 3.91 -16.09
C GLY A 220 1.58 5.36 -16.07
N SER A 221 2.87 5.53 -16.34
CA SER A 221 3.67 6.75 -16.16
C SER A 221 3.32 7.98 -17.02
N TYR A 222 2.09 8.09 -17.55
CA TYR A 222 1.50 9.10 -18.46
C TYR A 222 1.17 8.54 -19.86
N PRO A 223 0.04 8.94 -20.49
CA PRO A 223 -0.32 8.47 -21.82
C PRO A 223 0.62 9.10 -22.84
N LEU A 224 1.30 8.26 -23.61
CA LEU A 224 2.11 8.72 -24.73
C LEU A 224 1.35 8.46 -26.03
N PRO A 225 1.07 9.47 -26.87
CA PRO A 225 0.31 9.30 -28.10
C PRO A 225 1.16 8.59 -29.17
N LEU A 226 1.20 7.26 -29.10
CA LEU A 226 2.11 6.40 -29.88
C LEU A 226 2.12 6.68 -31.38
N ARG A 227 0.94 6.96 -31.97
CA ARG A 227 0.85 7.28 -33.40
C ARG A 227 1.55 8.60 -33.75
N GLN A 228 1.46 9.60 -32.87
CA GLN A 228 2.14 10.89 -33.08
C GLN A 228 3.64 10.75 -32.85
N VAL A 229 4.07 9.98 -31.85
CA VAL A 229 5.49 9.64 -31.64
C VAL A 229 6.09 9.02 -32.89
N VAL A 230 5.42 8.02 -33.47
CA VAL A 230 5.86 7.36 -34.70
C VAL A 230 5.86 8.33 -35.89
N ALA A 231 4.81 9.15 -36.05
CA ALA A 231 4.73 10.12 -37.14
C ALA A 231 5.81 11.22 -37.07
N LYS A 232 6.18 11.64 -35.87
CA LYS A 232 7.23 12.64 -35.60
C LYS A 232 8.63 12.05 -35.57
N GLY A 233 8.75 10.73 -35.44
CA GLY A 233 10.02 10.01 -35.43
C GLY A 233 10.80 10.13 -34.11
N GLY A 234 10.14 10.41 -32.98
CA GLY A 234 10.85 10.63 -31.72
C GLY A 234 9.96 10.99 -30.53
N LEU A 235 10.53 10.91 -29.32
CA LEU A 235 9.88 11.26 -28.04
C LEU A 235 10.21 12.69 -27.58
N GLU A 236 11.14 13.34 -28.25
CA GLU A 236 11.70 14.67 -27.93
C GLU A 236 10.63 15.78 -27.96
N ASP A 237 9.59 15.57 -28.78
CA ASP A 237 8.46 16.49 -28.97
C ASP A 237 7.36 16.36 -27.88
N PHE A 238 7.58 15.54 -26.85
CA PHE A 238 6.62 15.29 -25.78
C PHE A 238 7.19 15.75 -24.42
N PRO A 239 7.31 17.08 -24.18
CA PRO A 239 8.03 17.62 -23.04
C PRO A 239 7.40 17.26 -21.69
N LEU A 240 6.07 17.14 -21.61
CA LEU A 240 5.40 16.77 -20.34
C LEU A 240 5.72 15.32 -19.94
N TYR A 241 5.82 14.41 -20.92
CA TYR A 241 6.23 13.03 -20.68
C TYR A 241 7.68 12.97 -20.16
N GLN A 242 8.57 13.73 -20.79
CA GLN A 242 9.97 13.84 -20.37
C GLN A 242 10.10 14.44 -18.96
N GLU A 243 9.34 15.50 -18.66
CA GLU A 243 9.34 16.15 -17.35
C GLU A 243 8.88 15.20 -16.24
N LEU A 244 7.81 14.43 -16.47
CA LEU A 244 7.30 13.46 -15.50
C LEU A 244 8.26 12.30 -15.27
N LEU A 245 8.87 11.75 -16.33
CA LEU A 245 9.87 10.71 -16.21
C LEU A 245 11.14 11.21 -15.50
N ALA A 246 11.64 12.40 -15.86
CA ALA A 246 12.78 13.00 -15.19
C ALA A 246 12.50 13.23 -13.70
N TYR A 247 11.30 13.70 -13.35
CA TYR A 247 10.91 13.84 -11.95
C TYR A 247 10.86 12.49 -11.23
N ALA A 248 10.24 11.45 -11.81
CA ALA A 248 10.18 10.13 -11.20
C ALA A 248 11.57 9.48 -11.05
N LEU A 249 12.38 9.51 -12.10
CA LEU A 249 13.64 8.75 -12.18
C LEU A 249 14.84 9.51 -11.63
N SER A 250 14.93 10.81 -11.87
CA SER A 250 16.09 11.63 -11.48
C SER A 250 15.87 12.34 -10.15
N THR A 251 14.66 12.84 -9.87
CA THR A 251 14.36 13.51 -8.59
C THR A 251 13.95 12.50 -7.51
N LEU A 252 12.91 11.69 -7.76
CA LEU A 252 12.36 10.76 -6.76
C LEU A 252 13.06 9.39 -6.72
N LYS A 253 13.96 9.13 -7.68
CA LYS A 253 14.77 7.89 -7.75
C LYS A 253 13.92 6.61 -7.78
N PHE A 254 12.79 6.61 -8.51
CA PHE A 254 12.03 5.38 -8.76
C PHE A 254 12.92 4.33 -9.43
N ARG A 255 13.03 3.13 -8.87
CA ARG A 255 13.81 2.02 -9.46
C ARG A 255 13.38 1.75 -10.91
N TYR A 256 12.07 1.67 -11.14
CA TYR A 256 11.52 1.37 -12.46
C TYR A 256 10.36 2.28 -12.87
N PHE A 257 10.10 2.35 -14.17
CA PHE A 257 8.87 2.90 -14.74
C PHE A 257 8.33 2.01 -15.88
N GLN A 258 7.02 2.03 -16.08
CA GLN A 258 6.37 1.29 -17.15
C GLN A 258 6.36 2.07 -18.46
N ILE A 259 6.80 1.44 -19.54
CA ILE A 259 6.64 1.98 -20.90
C ILE A 259 5.21 1.78 -21.41
N PRO A 260 4.73 2.56 -22.38
CA PRO A 260 3.38 2.43 -22.91
C PRO A 260 3.06 1.00 -23.41
N ARG A 261 1.88 0.47 -23.04
CA ARG A 261 1.41 -0.83 -23.52
C ARG A 261 0.97 -0.74 -24.97
N LEU A 262 1.49 -1.63 -25.82
CA LEU A 262 1.01 -1.77 -27.19
C LEU A 262 -0.25 -2.65 -27.24
N LYS A 263 -1.28 -2.23 -27.96
CA LYS A 263 -2.54 -2.98 -28.15
C LYS A 263 -2.45 -3.95 -29.33
N GLY A 264 -3.28 -5.00 -29.34
CA GLY A 264 -3.39 -5.97 -30.45
C GLY A 264 -2.33 -7.07 -30.45
N TRP A 265 -1.69 -7.32 -29.29
CA TRP A 265 -0.64 -8.34 -29.12
C TRP A 265 -1.12 -9.75 -29.46
N GLU A 266 -2.43 -10.00 -29.45
CA GLU A 266 -3.05 -11.28 -29.80
C GLU A 266 -2.71 -11.72 -31.24
N GLU A 267 -2.39 -10.76 -32.11
CA GLU A 267 -1.97 -10.99 -33.49
C GLU A 267 -0.44 -11.00 -33.67
N ALA A 268 0.35 -11.10 -32.60
CA ALA A 268 1.81 -11.09 -32.67
C ALA A 268 2.39 -12.27 -33.48
N HIS A 269 1.64 -13.37 -33.66
CA HIS A 269 2.01 -14.47 -34.56
C HIS A 269 2.10 -14.06 -36.03
N ARG A 270 1.44 -12.97 -36.43
CA ARG A 270 1.40 -12.50 -37.83
C ARG A 270 2.46 -11.42 -38.01
N PRO A 271 3.51 -11.63 -38.84
CA PRO A 271 4.59 -10.66 -39.03
C PRO A 271 4.15 -9.26 -39.48
N HIS A 272 2.99 -9.17 -40.14
CA HIS A 272 2.41 -7.93 -40.63
C HIS A 272 1.09 -7.56 -39.94
N SER A 273 0.88 -7.98 -38.68
CA SER A 273 -0.25 -7.45 -37.90
C SER A 273 -0.07 -5.96 -37.62
N PRO A 274 -1.16 -5.22 -37.31
CA PRO A 274 -1.07 -3.85 -36.81
C PRO A 274 -0.14 -3.73 -35.59
N PHE A 275 -0.14 -4.72 -34.69
CA PHE A 275 0.77 -4.79 -33.55
C PHE A 275 2.23 -4.91 -33.99
N ALA A 276 2.55 -5.87 -34.88
CA ALA A 276 3.92 -6.07 -35.32
C ALA A 276 4.50 -4.84 -36.03
N ARG A 277 3.70 -4.16 -36.86
CA ARG A 277 4.09 -2.88 -37.48
C ARG A 277 4.32 -1.79 -36.45
N LEU A 278 3.42 -1.64 -35.47
CA LEU A 278 3.56 -0.62 -34.43
C LEU A 278 4.79 -0.89 -33.57
N ALA A 279 5.03 -2.14 -33.15
CA ALA A 279 6.21 -2.54 -32.39
C ALA A 279 7.51 -2.24 -33.16
N ALA A 280 7.56 -2.59 -34.45
CA ALA A 280 8.72 -2.35 -35.31
C ALA A 280 9.04 -0.86 -35.53
N ASN A 281 8.02 0.01 -35.45
CA ASN A 281 8.22 1.45 -35.63
C ASN A 281 8.42 2.20 -34.30
N PHE A 282 7.74 1.81 -33.23
CA PHE A 282 7.77 2.52 -31.95
C PHE A 282 8.95 2.09 -31.08
N TYR A 283 9.23 0.79 -30.96
CA TYR A 283 10.25 0.32 -30.03
C TYR A 283 11.67 0.80 -30.39
N PRO A 284 12.11 0.89 -31.66
CA PRO A 284 13.40 1.50 -31.99
C PRO A 284 13.51 2.97 -31.57
N LEU A 285 12.44 3.76 -31.75
CA LEU A 285 12.40 5.16 -31.32
C LEU A 285 12.51 5.27 -29.80
N LEU A 286 11.76 4.43 -29.08
CA LEU A 286 11.84 4.36 -27.62
C LEU A 286 13.24 3.93 -27.17
N ARG A 287 13.85 2.94 -27.81
CA ARG A 287 15.21 2.48 -27.51
C ARG A 287 16.24 3.59 -27.63
N GLN A 288 16.19 4.35 -28.73
CA GLN A 288 17.08 5.49 -28.94
C GLN A 288 16.94 6.50 -27.80
N TYR A 289 15.69 6.87 -27.44
CA TYR A 289 15.41 7.76 -26.33
C TYR A 289 15.93 7.22 -24.99
N LEU A 290 15.65 5.96 -24.65
CA LEU A 290 16.10 5.33 -23.40
C LEU A 290 17.62 5.26 -23.31
N ASN A 291 18.31 4.99 -24.42
CA ASN A 291 19.77 4.96 -24.46
C ASN A 291 20.36 6.37 -24.28
N ALA A 292 19.78 7.39 -24.92
CA ALA A 292 20.21 8.78 -24.76
C ALA A 292 20.06 9.28 -23.30
N GLN A 293 19.03 8.82 -22.59
CA GLN A 293 18.79 9.18 -21.19
C GLN A 293 19.49 8.24 -20.18
N GLY A 294 20.04 7.11 -20.63
CA GLY A 294 20.58 6.07 -19.74
C GLY A 294 19.52 5.36 -18.89
N TRP A 295 18.28 5.26 -19.37
CA TRP A 295 17.13 4.72 -18.62
C TRP A 295 16.68 3.32 -19.07
N GLY A 296 17.34 2.69 -20.04
CA GLY A 296 16.95 1.38 -20.58
C GLY A 296 16.74 0.30 -19.51
N ALA A 297 17.69 0.14 -18.59
CA ALA A 297 17.62 -0.83 -17.49
C ALA A 297 16.55 -0.50 -16.42
N ARG A 298 15.96 0.70 -16.46
CA ARG A 298 14.91 1.16 -15.53
C ARG A 298 13.51 1.08 -16.16
N ALA A 299 13.40 0.68 -17.42
CA ALA A 299 12.13 0.54 -18.11
C ALA A 299 11.54 -0.87 -17.91
N LEU A 300 10.22 -0.93 -17.71
CA LEU A 300 9.41 -2.15 -17.67
C LEU A 300 8.43 -2.17 -18.83
N ASN A 301 8.49 -3.20 -19.66
CA ASN A 301 7.47 -3.52 -20.64
C ASN A 301 6.46 -4.49 -20.03
N TYR A 302 5.46 -3.94 -19.33
CA TYR A 302 4.30 -4.69 -18.87
C TYR A 302 3.26 -4.75 -20.00
N LEU A 303 3.45 -5.70 -20.92
CA LEU A 303 2.74 -5.71 -22.20
C LEU A 303 1.36 -6.37 -22.13
N VAL A 304 1.26 -7.50 -21.44
CA VAL A 304 0.05 -8.34 -21.40
C VAL A 304 -0.41 -8.49 -19.96
N ASP A 305 -1.72 -8.42 -19.75
CA ASP A 305 -2.36 -8.52 -18.44
C ASP A 305 -3.29 -9.73 -18.39
N GLU A 306 -3.08 -10.64 -17.43
CA GLU A 306 -3.87 -11.83 -17.15
C GLU A 306 -4.29 -12.63 -18.42
N PRO A 307 -3.36 -13.04 -19.30
CA PRO A 307 -3.74 -13.77 -20.51
C PRO A 307 -4.29 -15.16 -20.17
N PRO A 308 -5.34 -15.63 -20.88
CA PRO A 308 -5.81 -17.00 -20.71
C PRO A 308 -4.84 -17.99 -21.39
N PRO A 309 -4.79 -19.26 -20.93
CA PRO A 309 -3.88 -20.28 -21.48
C PRO A 309 -3.92 -20.45 -23.00
N VAL A 310 -5.09 -20.34 -23.61
CA VAL A 310 -5.29 -20.43 -25.07
C VAL A 310 -4.53 -19.35 -25.86
N LYS A 311 -4.10 -18.27 -25.22
CA LYS A 311 -3.36 -17.16 -25.84
C LYS A 311 -1.85 -17.21 -25.60
N HIS A 312 -1.33 -18.19 -24.86
CA HIS A 312 0.09 -18.24 -24.48
C HIS A 312 1.06 -18.16 -25.68
N GLN A 313 0.72 -18.75 -26.83
CA GLN A 313 1.55 -18.64 -28.03
C GLN A 313 1.68 -17.18 -28.51
N ALA A 314 0.57 -16.43 -28.54
CA ALA A 314 0.59 -15.02 -28.91
C ALA A 314 1.34 -14.17 -27.88
N VAL A 315 1.19 -14.48 -26.58
CA VAL A 315 1.95 -13.84 -25.49
C VAL A 315 3.45 -14.03 -25.72
N TYR A 316 3.90 -15.27 -25.93
CA TYR A 316 5.30 -15.59 -26.16
C TYR A 316 5.87 -14.82 -27.35
N GLN A 317 5.12 -14.76 -28.47
CA GLN A 317 5.56 -14.04 -29.66
C GLN A 317 5.59 -12.52 -29.46
N ALA A 318 4.61 -11.96 -28.74
CA ALA A 318 4.57 -10.54 -28.44
C ALA A 318 5.78 -10.11 -27.60
N PHE A 319 6.10 -10.87 -26.55
CA PHE A 319 7.29 -10.64 -25.73
C PHE A 319 8.61 -10.93 -26.47
N SER A 320 8.64 -11.96 -27.33
CA SER A 320 9.80 -12.23 -28.21
C SER A 320 10.08 -11.04 -29.14
N LEU A 321 9.04 -10.48 -29.74
CA LEU A 321 9.16 -9.31 -30.61
C LEU A 321 9.63 -8.08 -29.82
N ALA A 322 9.09 -7.87 -28.62
CA ALA A 322 9.54 -6.81 -27.73
C ALA A 322 11.02 -6.97 -27.36
N LYS A 323 11.47 -8.15 -26.92
CA LYS A 323 12.87 -8.46 -26.60
C LYS A 323 13.81 -8.24 -27.78
N ARG A 324 13.36 -8.50 -29.01
CA ARG A 324 14.14 -8.24 -30.22
C ARG A 324 14.43 -6.76 -30.41
N PHE A 325 13.46 -5.88 -30.16
CA PHE A 325 13.62 -4.44 -30.35
C PHE A 325 14.14 -3.70 -29.11
N LEU A 326 13.89 -4.23 -27.91
CA LEU A 326 14.23 -3.65 -26.60
C LEU A 326 14.92 -4.68 -25.69
N PRO A 327 16.11 -5.21 -26.05
CA PRO A 327 16.76 -6.27 -25.27
C PRO A 327 17.15 -5.80 -23.85
N GLU A 328 17.45 -4.51 -23.67
CA GLU A 328 17.79 -3.92 -22.36
C GLU A 328 16.58 -3.65 -21.44
N VAL A 329 15.35 -3.66 -21.97
CA VAL A 329 14.13 -3.37 -21.21
C VAL A 329 13.63 -4.64 -20.56
N ARG A 330 13.29 -4.58 -19.27
CA ARG A 330 12.74 -5.73 -18.57
C ARG A 330 11.27 -5.92 -18.92
N THR A 331 10.84 -7.16 -18.97
CA THR A 331 9.50 -7.58 -19.40
C THR A 331 8.73 -8.10 -18.20
N LEU A 332 7.49 -7.63 -18.05
CA LEU A 332 6.60 -7.96 -16.94
C LEU A 332 5.28 -8.49 -17.50
N CYS A 333 4.76 -9.55 -16.88
CA CYS A 333 3.39 -10.03 -17.11
C CYS A 333 2.78 -10.40 -15.75
N ALA A 334 1.49 -10.13 -15.57
CA ALA A 334 0.72 -10.68 -14.46
C ALA A 334 -0.23 -11.75 -14.99
N GLY A 335 -0.48 -12.80 -14.21
CA GLY A 335 -1.43 -13.82 -14.62
C GLY A 335 -1.47 -15.04 -13.71
N TRP A 336 -2.28 -16.01 -14.11
CA TRP A 336 -2.71 -17.10 -13.24
C TRP A 336 -1.91 -18.39 -13.46
N GLN A 337 -1.58 -18.73 -14.71
CA GLN A 337 -0.93 -19.98 -15.09
C GLN A 337 0.17 -19.69 -16.12
N PRO A 338 1.40 -19.36 -15.71
CA PRO A 338 2.47 -19.13 -16.67
C PRO A 338 2.81 -20.41 -17.46
N ALA A 339 3.09 -20.26 -18.76
CA ALA A 339 3.66 -21.35 -19.54
C ALA A 339 5.12 -21.60 -19.14
N ALA A 340 5.58 -22.85 -19.27
CA ALA A 340 6.93 -23.25 -18.87
C ALA A 340 8.06 -22.55 -19.66
N ASP A 341 7.77 -22.06 -20.87
CA ASP A 341 8.72 -21.36 -21.73
C ASP A 341 8.72 -19.83 -21.55
N PHE A 342 7.78 -19.27 -20.78
CA PHE A 342 7.71 -17.83 -20.50
C PHE A 342 8.98 -17.23 -19.88
N PRO A 343 9.72 -17.90 -18.98
CA PRO A 343 11.00 -17.39 -18.46
C PRO A 343 12.02 -17.01 -19.55
N ARG A 344 11.89 -17.52 -20.78
CA ARG A 344 12.78 -17.19 -21.91
C ARG A 344 12.55 -15.79 -22.49
N VAL A 345 11.36 -15.22 -22.29
CA VAL A 345 10.93 -13.96 -22.92
C VAL A 345 10.28 -12.97 -21.96
N ILE A 346 9.94 -13.41 -20.73
CA ILE A 346 9.35 -12.62 -19.65
C ILE A 346 10.29 -12.67 -18.45
N ASP A 347 10.89 -11.53 -18.08
CA ASP A 347 11.85 -11.46 -16.96
C ASP A 347 11.16 -11.52 -15.60
N ILE A 348 9.91 -11.01 -15.52
CA ILE A 348 9.15 -10.88 -14.29
C ILE A 348 7.73 -11.43 -14.49
N TRP A 349 7.33 -12.39 -13.65
CA TRP A 349 5.95 -12.86 -13.59
C TRP A 349 5.31 -12.53 -12.25
N ALA A 350 4.23 -11.75 -12.26
CA ALA A 350 3.42 -11.46 -11.08
C ALA A 350 2.30 -12.51 -10.93
N HIS A 351 2.39 -13.32 -9.89
CA HIS A 351 1.39 -14.34 -9.57
C HIS A 351 0.20 -13.75 -8.83
N GLN A 352 -1.00 -14.18 -9.24
CA GLN A 352 -2.21 -13.94 -8.45
C GLN A 352 -2.12 -14.77 -7.17
N ALA A 353 -2.34 -14.15 -6.01
CA ALA A 353 -2.35 -14.83 -4.73
C ALA A 353 -3.24 -16.11 -4.72
N ALA A 354 -4.46 -16.03 -5.26
CA ALA A 354 -5.41 -17.14 -5.31
C ALA A 354 -4.96 -18.33 -6.19
N ARG A 355 -4.03 -18.08 -7.12
CA ARG A 355 -3.57 -19.05 -8.12
C ARG A 355 -2.10 -19.39 -7.94
N TYR A 356 -1.50 -18.94 -6.84
CA TYR A 356 -0.10 -19.20 -6.54
C TYR A 356 0.13 -20.71 -6.39
N GLN A 357 1.10 -21.23 -7.13
CA GLN A 357 1.57 -22.61 -7.04
C GLN A 357 3.05 -22.59 -6.75
N ARG A 358 3.45 -23.19 -5.62
CA ARG A 358 4.84 -23.17 -5.14
C ARG A 358 5.80 -23.76 -6.17
N ASP A 359 5.47 -24.93 -6.72
CA ASP A 359 6.40 -25.65 -7.62
C ASP A 359 6.59 -24.92 -8.94
N VAL A 360 5.53 -24.28 -9.47
CA VAL A 360 5.58 -23.44 -10.67
C VAL A 360 6.48 -22.23 -10.41
N ALA A 361 6.28 -21.52 -9.30
CA ALA A 361 7.11 -20.38 -8.93
C ALA A 361 8.58 -20.77 -8.71
N GLN A 362 8.86 -21.93 -8.10
CA GLN A 362 10.24 -22.40 -7.92
C GLN A 362 10.89 -22.86 -9.22
N ALA A 363 10.13 -23.44 -10.16
CA ALA A 363 10.64 -23.71 -11.51
C ALA A 363 11.00 -22.42 -12.26
N ALA A 364 10.13 -21.40 -12.17
CA ALA A 364 10.38 -20.08 -12.76
C ALA A 364 11.65 -19.41 -12.19
N ARG A 365 11.83 -19.41 -10.87
CA ARG A 365 13.06 -18.89 -10.22
C ARG A 365 14.31 -19.59 -10.70
N ARG A 366 14.29 -20.93 -10.78
CA ARG A 366 15.43 -21.72 -11.30
C ARG A 366 15.75 -21.41 -12.76
N ALA A 367 14.76 -20.98 -13.53
CA ALA A 367 14.92 -20.50 -14.90
C ALA A 367 15.36 -19.01 -14.99
N GLY A 368 15.63 -18.35 -13.86
CA GLY A 368 16.09 -16.95 -13.80
C GLY A 368 14.97 -15.90 -13.85
N GLN A 369 13.71 -16.30 -13.77
CA GLN A 369 12.58 -15.37 -13.75
C GLN A 369 12.35 -14.82 -12.34
N GLU A 370 12.14 -13.51 -12.23
CA GLU A 370 11.66 -12.89 -11.01
C GLU A 370 10.19 -13.20 -10.78
N VAL A 371 9.86 -13.52 -9.53
CA VAL A 371 8.52 -13.92 -9.11
C VAL A 371 7.97 -12.84 -8.20
N TRP A 372 6.92 -12.15 -8.66
CA TRP A 372 6.20 -11.14 -7.90
C TRP A 372 4.84 -11.67 -7.43
N LEU A 373 4.23 -10.94 -6.50
CA LEU A 373 2.87 -11.21 -6.02
C LEU A 373 1.94 -10.05 -6.37
N TYR A 374 0.68 -10.34 -6.69
CA TYR A 374 -0.42 -9.41 -6.52
C TYR A 374 -1.59 -10.07 -5.79
N ALA A 375 -2.26 -9.31 -4.92
CA ALA A 375 -3.29 -9.83 -4.03
C ALA A 375 -4.46 -8.84 -3.90
N ASN A 376 -5.07 -8.45 -5.01
CA ASN A 376 -6.11 -7.41 -5.06
C ASN A 376 -7.24 -7.62 -4.04
N ARG A 377 -7.63 -8.87 -3.77
CA ARG A 377 -8.66 -9.18 -2.75
C ARG A 377 -8.31 -8.66 -1.36
N LEU A 378 -7.03 -8.53 -1.02
CA LEU A 378 -6.58 -8.01 0.27
C LEU A 378 -6.58 -6.48 0.35
N HIS A 379 -6.87 -5.76 -0.74
CA HIS A 379 -6.82 -4.29 -0.78
C HIS A 379 -8.14 -3.59 -0.46
N GLY A 380 -9.24 -4.34 -0.42
CA GLY A 380 -10.59 -3.79 -0.29
C GLY A 380 -10.81 -3.01 1.01
N ILE A 381 -11.58 -1.92 0.93
CA ILE A 381 -12.07 -1.13 2.07
C ILE A 381 -13.05 -1.90 2.96
N ASP A 382 -13.65 -2.94 2.40
CA ASP A 382 -14.54 -3.90 3.06
C ASP A 382 -13.78 -4.99 3.84
N HIS A 383 -12.45 -5.01 3.79
CA HIS A 383 -11.60 -5.97 4.50
C HIS A 383 -10.90 -5.35 5.72
N PRO A 384 -10.56 -6.16 6.75
CA PRO A 384 -9.77 -5.69 7.89
C PRO A 384 -8.41 -5.15 7.46
N LEU A 385 -7.92 -4.10 8.12
CA LEU A 385 -6.59 -3.50 7.85
C LEU A 385 -5.43 -4.50 8.00
N SER A 386 -5.62 -5.57 8.78
CA SER A 386 -4.66 -6.66 8.90
C SER A 386 -4.35 -7.32 7.55
N HIS A 387 -5.29 -7.32 6.60
CA HIS A 387 -5.07 -7.88 5.27
C HIS A 387 -4.05 -7.07 4.45
N GLN A 388 -4.09 -5.75 4.50
CA GLN A 388 -3.11 -4.89 3.83
C GLN A 388 -1.73 -5.03 4.48
N ARG A 389 -1.67 -5.04 5.81
CA ARG A 389 -0.42 -5.27 6.57
C ARG A 389 0.20 -6.64 6.27
N LEU A 390 -0.62 -7.67 6.12
CA LEU A 390 -0.17 -9.04 5.85
C LEU A 390 0.64 -9.17 4.55
N ILE A 391 0.51 -8.23 3.60
CA ILE A 391 1.23 -8.28 2.33
C ILE A 391 2.74 -8.41 2.55
N GLY A 392 3.34 -7.64 3.45
CA GLY A 392 4.78 -7.76 3.72
C GLY A 392 5.21 -9.11 4.31
N TRP A 393 4.32 -9.74 5.07
CA TRP A 393 4.54 -11.07 5.64
C TRP A 393 4.51 -12.16 4.57
N LEU A 394 3.58 -12.03 3.62
CA LEU A 394 3.50 -12.90 2.45
C LEU A 394 4.75 -12.73 1.57
N LEU A 395 5.19 -11.50 1.35
CA LEU A 395 6.42 -11.21 0.60
C LEU A 395 7.65 -11.86 1.24
N TYR A 396 7.75 -11.80 2.58
CA TYR A 396 8.85 -12.45 3.32
C TYR A 396 8.79 -13.97 3.22
N ARG A 397 7.66 -14.60 3.59
CA ARG A 397 7.57 -16.07 3.66
C ARG A 397 7.79 -16.74 2.31
N TYR A 398 7.17 -16.19 1.27
CA TYR A 398 7.12 -16.85 -0.04
C TYR A 398 8.28 -16.41 -0.96
N ASP A 399 9.19 -15.58 -0.44
CA ASP A 399 10.40 -15.09 -1.12
C ASP A 399 10.08 -14.41 -2.46
N PHE A 400 9.09 -13.51 -2.43
CA PHE A 400 8.74 -12.70 -3.60
C PHE A 400 9.72 -11.52 -3.71
N THR A 401 10.16 -11.20 -4.94
CA THR A 401 11.09 -10.07 -5.19
C THR A 401 10.37 -8.76 -5.49
N GLY A 402 9.05 -8.81 -5.65
CA GLY A 402 8.23 -7.63 -5.85
C GLY A 402 6.75 -7.83 -5.61
N TYR A 403 6.05 -6.71 -5.53
CA TYR A 403 4.61 -6.63 -5.31
C TYR A 403 3.98 -5.71 -6.34
N LEU A 404 2.90 -6.16 -6.97
CA LEU A 404 2.15 -5.39 -7.96
C LEU A 404 0.82 -4.94 -7.37
N VAL A 405 0.62 -3.62 -7.35
CA VAL A 405 -0.68 -2.96 -7.15
C VAL A 405 -1.14 -2.44 -8.50
N TRP A 406 -2.28 -2.92 -8.99
CA TRP A 406 -2.72 -2.64 -10.36
C TRP A 406 -3.21 -1.20 -10.58
N GLY A 407 -3.70 -0.53 -9.54
CA GLY A 407 -4.34 0.78 -9.65
C GLY A 407 -4.40 1.54 -8.34
N VAL A 408 -3.41 2.38 -8.05
CA VAL A 408 -3.31 3.10 -6.76
C VAL A 408 -4.35 4.23 -6.61
N ASN A 409 -4.84 4.78 -7.71
CA ASN A 409 -5.73 5.96 -7.75
C ASN A 409 -6.90 5.83 -8.74
N TYR A 410 -7.25 4.61 -9.15
CA TYR A 410 -8.35 4.38 -10.09
C TYR A 410 -9.72 4.45 -9.40
N TRP A 411 -10.56 5.41 -9.80
CA TRP A 411 -11.95 5.51 -9.36
C TRP A 411 -12.87 5.56 -10.60
N PRO A 412 -13.81 4.60 -10.75
CA PRO A 412 -14.74 4.61 -11.88
C PRO A 412 -15.89 5.63 -11.73
N GLU A 413 -16.12 6.12 -10.50
CA GLU A 413 -17.15 7.09 -10.13
C GLU A 413 -16.60 7.98 -9.00
N ASP A 414 -17.33 9.04 -8.63
CA ASP A 414 -16.93 9.93 -7.53
C ASP A 414 -16.84 9.16 -6.19
N PRO A 415 -15.63 9.02 -5.61
CA PRO A 415 -15.45 8.21 -4.42
C PRO A 415 -15.98 8.84 -3.14
N TRP A 416 -16.36 10.12 -3.17
CA TRP A 416 -16.90 10.84 -2.02
C TRP A 416 -18.42 10.75 -1.92
N THR A 417 -19.10 10.52 -3.03
CA THR A 417 -20.57 10.61 -3.12
C THR A 417 -21.24 9.33 -3.60
N ILE A 418 -20.52 8.45 -4.32
CA ILE A 418 -21.10 7.27 -4.96
C ILE A 418 -20.55 5.98 -4.33
N SER A 419 -21.44 5.24 -3.68
CA SER A 419 -21.14 3.91 -3.12
C SER A 419 -20.77 2.91 -4.22
N PRO A 420 -19.76 2.06 -4.02
CA PRO A 420 -19.46 1.02 -4.98
C PRO A 420 -20.59 -0.02 -5.05
N GLY A 421 -20.97 -0.40 -6.27
CA GLY A 421 -21.92 -1.49 -6.48
C GLY A 421 -21.37 -2.85 -5.99
N PRO A 422 -22.23 -3.88 -5.86
CA PRO A 422 -21.83 -5.22 -5.39
C PRO A 422 -20.84 -5.94 -6.31
N TRP A 423 -20.70 -5.50 -7.57
CA TRP A 423 -19.78 -6.04 -8.56
C TRP A 423 -18.55 -5.15 -8.80
N ASP A 424 -18.34 -4.14 -7.96
CA ASP A 424 -17.26 -3.18 -8.11
C ASP A 424 -15.92 -3.73 -7.59
N PHE A 425 -15.46 -4.81 -8.22
CA PHE A 425 -14.15 -5.41 -7.93
C PHE A 425 -12.98 -4.47 -8.28
N TYR A 426 -13.25 -3.41 -9.06
CA TYR A 426 -12.27 -2.43 -9.52
C TYR A 426 -11.91 -1.36 -8.48
N ARG A 427 -12.55 -1.33 -7.31
CA ARG A 427 -12.09 -0.47 -6.18
C ARG A 427 -11.14 -1.21 -5.23
N ARG A 428 -10.80 -2.47 -5.51
CA ARG A 428 -9.83 -3.29 -4.77
C ARG A 428 -8.42 -3.02 -5.27
N GLY A 429 -7.85 -1.90 -4.89
CA GLY A 429 -6.51 -1.47 -5.30
C GLY A 429 -6.27 0.03 -5.13
N THR A 430 -7.34 0.80 -4.96
CA THR A 430 -7.27 2.26 -4.89
C THR A 430 -6.96 2.73 -3.47
N PHE A 431 -5.74 3.21 -3.27
CA PHE A 431 -5.20 3.63 -1.97
C PHE A 431 -5.22 5.15 -1.75
N TYR A 432 -5.63 5.90 -2.76
CA TYR A 432 -5.73 7.35 -2.72
C TYR A 432 -7.11 7.83 -3.10
N TYR A 433 -7.67 8.75 -2.31
CA TYR A 433 -8.80 9.57 -2.74
C TYR A 433 -8.30 10.86 -3.39
N PRO A 434 -8.97 11.38 -4.43
CA PRO A 434 -8.66 12.69 -4.97
C PRO A 434 -9.28 13.78 -4.09
N HIS A 435 -8.49 14.75 -3.66
CA HIS A 435 -9.03 15.93 -2.99
C HIS A 435 -10.05 16.61 -3.91
N PRO A 436 -11.31 16.83 -3.50
CA PRO A 436 -12.40 17.24 -4.42
C PRO A 436 -12.21 18.63 -5.07
N LEU A 437 -11.50 19.54 -4.40
CA LEU A 437 -11.14 20.86 -4.94
C LEU A 437 -9.83 20.89 -5.75
N THR A 438 -8.77 20.25 -5.26
CA THR A 438 -7.41 20.40 -5.81
C THR A 438 -6.95 19.22 -6.68
N GLY A 439 -7.58 18.06 -6.55
CA GLY A 439 -7.18 16.80 -7.16
C GLY A 439 -5.98 16.12 -6.50
N LEU A 440 -5.37 16.73 -5.48
CA LEU A 440 -4.20 16.19 -4.77
C LEU A 440 -4.51 14.85 -4.08
N PRO A 441 -3.50 13.97 -3.91
CA PRO A 441 -3.70 12.69 -3.25
C PRO A 441 -4.07 12.86 -1.77
N VAL A 442 -5.17 12.25 -1.35
CA VAL A 442 -5.55 12.01 0.04
C VAL A 442 -5.27 10.55 0.36
N THR A 443 -4.40 10.29 1.33
CA THR A 443 -3.95 8.94 1.72
C THR A 443 -5.03 8.20 2.51
N THR A 444 -4.80 6.90 2.75
CA THR A 444 -5.78 6.03 3.40
C THR A 444 -5.20 5.22 4.54
N THR A 445 -6.05 4.82 5.48
CA THR A 445 -5.66 3.86 6.54
C THR A 445 -5.15 2.55 5.96
N ARG A 446 -5.70 2.11 4.81
CA ARG A 446 -5.23 0.94 4.07
C ARG A 446 -3.81 1.08 3.56
N LEU A 447 -3.44 2.28 3.10
CA LEU A 447 -2.08 2.57 2.62
C LEU A 447 -1.08 2.60 3.79
N GLU A 448 -1.49 3.14 4.95
CA GLU A 448 -0.72 3.06 6.19
C GLU A 448 -0.49 1.61 6.65
N ALA A 449 -1.55 0.78 6.63
CA ALA A 449 -1.44 -0.64 6.94
C ALA A 449 -0.52 -1.37 5.96
N LEU A 450 -0.59 -1.05 4.66
CA LEU A 450 0.32 -1.61 3.66
C LEU A 450 1.79 -1.24 3.93
N ARG A 451 2.09 0.03 4.23
CA ARG A 451 3.44 0.47 4.60
C ARG A 451 3.93 -0.23 5.88
N ARG A 452 3.07 -0.37 6.89
CA ARG A 452 3.40 -1.12 8.11
C ARG A 452 3.80 -2.57 7.77
N GLY A 453 3.09 -3.21 6.85
CA GLY A 453 3.45 -4.52 6.33
C GLY A 453 4.83 -4.54 5.68
N PHE A 454 5.13 -3.57 4.82
CA PHE A 454 6.45 -3.46 4.19
C PHE A 454 7.59 -3.23 5.21
N GLN A 455 7.34 -2.47 6.27
CA GLN A 455 8.30 -2.33 7.37
C GLN A 455 8.45 -3.63 8.17
N ASP A 456 7.36 -4.38 8.41
CA ASP A 456 7.44 -5.72 9.03
C ASP A 456 8.34 -6.66 8.21
N TYR A 457 8.26 -6.61 6.87
CA TYR A 457 9.18 -7.35 5.99
C TYR A 457 10.65 -6.99 6.25
N LEU A 458 10.97 -5.71 6.43
CA LEU A 458 12.33 -5.26 6.74
C LEU A 458 12.80 -5.80 8.11
N TYR A 459 11.92 -5.82 9.10
CA TYR A 459 12.19 -6.44 10.40
C TYR A 459 12.54 -7.91 10.28
N PHE A 460 11.78 -8.68 9.50
CA PHE A 460 12.05 -10.10 9.31
C PHE A 460 13.38 -10.34 8.57
N ARG A 461 13.72 -9.47 7.60
CA ARG A 461 15.01 -9.50 6.91
C ARG A 461 16.18 -9.23 7.85
N LEU A 462 16.07 -8.23 8.71
CA LEU A 462 17.07 -7.91 9.74
C LEU A 462 17.20 -9.07 10.75
N LEU A 463 16.07 -9.63 11.21
CA LEU A 463 16.08 -10.77 12.14
C LEU A 463 16.77 -11.99 11.54
N ALA A 464 16.47 -12.31 10.27
CA ALA A 464 17.11 -13.42 9.57
C ALA A 464 18.61 -13.18 9.37
N ARG A 465 19.05 -11.94 9.15
CA ARG A 465 20.48 -11.58 9.09
C ARG A 465 21.15 -11.78 10.44
N ALA A 466 20.58 -11.21 11.50
CA ALA A 466 21.10 -11.34 12.87
C ALA A 466 21.18 -12.79 13.32
N ALA A 467 20.19 -13.62 12.99
CA ALA A 467 20.20 -15.06 13.28
C ALA A 467 21.33 -15.79 12.54
N ARG A 468 21.61 -15.45 11.27
CA ARG A 468 22.76 -16.02 10.53
C ARG A 468 24.12 -15.61 11.12
N GLN A 469 24.20 -14.44 11.73
CA GLN A 469 25.40 -13.95 12.42
C GLN A 469 25.52 -14.49 13.86
N GLY A 470 24.55 -15.27 14.35
CA GLY A 470 24.55 -15.80 15.72
C GLY A 470 24.16 -14.78 16.80
N LEU A 471 23.73 -13.57 16.41
CA LEU A 471 23.32 -12.49 17.33
C LEU A 471 21.92 -12.70 17.91
N VAL A 472 21.11 -13.54 17.28
CA VAL A 472 19.79 -13.96 17.77
C VAL A 472 19.80 -15.48 17.96
N PRO A 473 19.42 -15.99 19.15
CA PRO A 473 19.33 -17.42 19.40
C PRO A 473 18.45 -18.15 18.38
N HIS A 474 18.94 -19.31 17.90
CA HIS A 474 18.29 -20.06 16.82
C HIS A 474 16.85 -20.47 17.16
N ASP A 475 16.59 -20.90 18.40
CA ASP A 475 15.27 -21.28 18.90
C ASP A 475 14.27 -20.12 18.87
N LYS A 476 14.70 -18.91 19.25
CA LYS A 476 13.88 -17.70 19.19
C LYS A 476 13.56 -17.33 17.74
N PHE A 477 14.55 -17.40 16.85
CA PHE A 477 14.34 -17.18 15.42
C PHE A 477 13.35 -18.19 14.82
N GLN A 478 13.51 -19.49 15.11
CA GLN A 478 12.60 -20.53 14.61
C GLN A 478 11.17 -20.36 15.14
N THR A 479 11.01 -19.88 16.37
CA THR A 479 9.69 -19.56 16.93
C THR A 479 8.98 -18.48 16.10
N ILE A 480 9.66 -17.38 15.78
CA ILE A 480 9.10 -16.32 14.91
C ILE A 480 8.77 -16.86 13.51
N VAL A 481 9.69 -17.62 12.91
CA VAL A 481 9.47 -18.23 11.59
C VAL A 481 8.24 -19.15 11.59
N SER A 482 8.06 -19.95 12.65
CA SER A 482 6.89 -20.81 12.82
C SER A 482 5.59 -20.01 12.91
N GLN A 483 5.59 -18.88 13.65
CA GLN A 483 4.42 -18.00 13.75
C GLN A 483 4.07 -17.36 12.40
N ILE A 484 5.06 -16.81 11.70
CA ILE A 484 4.89 -16.28 10.34
C ILE A 484 4.29 -17.37 9.44
N ASN A 485 4.84 -18.58 9.48
CA ASN A 485 4.36 -19.72 8.70
C ASN A 485 2.94 -20.18 9.06
N GLN A 486 2.50 -20.01 10.30
CA GLN A 486 1.13 -20.33 10.67
C GLN A 486 0.16 -19.26 10.15
N ILE A 487 0.49 -17.98 10.35
CA ILE A 487 -0.34 -16.83 9.96
C ILE A 487 -0.57 -16.80 8.44
N THR A 488 0.46 -17.07 7.65
CA THR A 488 0.43 -16.88 6.20
C THR A 488 0.16 -18.16 5.39
N LYS A 489 -0.31 -19.24 6.04
CA LYS A 489 -0.26 -20.63 5.51
C LYS A 489 -1.02 -20.87 4.22
N ASP A 490 -2.04 -20.07 3.95
CA ASP A 490 -3.00 -20.35 2.89
C ASP A 490 -3.13 -19.18 1.91
N LEU A 491 -2.03 -18.87 1.23
CA LEU A 491 -2.02 -17.83 0.20
C LEU A 491 -3.11 -18.04 -0.88
N PRO A 492 -3.33 -19.26 -1.41
CA PRO A 492 -4.37 -19.48 -2.42
C PRO A 492 -5.81 -19.23 -1.94
N ARG A 493 -6.12 -19.40 -0.65
CA ARG A 493 -7.48 -19.10 -0.13
C ARG A 493 -7.76 -17.60 -0.03
N ASN A 494 -6.75 -16.72 -0.02
CA ASN A 494 -6.93 -15.26 0.16
C ASN A 494 -7.82 -14.90 1.36
N SER A 495 -7.78 -15.70 2.42
CA SER A 495 -8.55 -15.51 3.63
C SER A 495 -7.65 -15.85 4.80
N PHE A 496 -7.40 -14.86 5.65
CA PHE A 496 -6.48 -14.96 6.77
C PHE A 496 -7.25 -14.52 8.02
N PRO A 497 -7.59 -15.44 8.92
CA PRO A 497 -8.22 -15.10 10.19
C PRO A 497 -7.14 -14.55 11.12
N VAL A 498 -6.66 -13.34 10.83
CA VAL A 498 -5.59 -12.67 11.59
C VAL A 498 -5.97 -11.24 11.91
N THR A 499 -5.71 -10.82 13.13
CA THR A 499 -6.01 -9.47 13.61
C THR A 499 -4.79 -8.56 13.55
N MET A 500 -4.98 -7.25 13.77
CA MET A 500 -3.85 -6.31 13.85
C MET A 500 -3.00 -6.55 15.08
N GLU A 501 -3.63 -6.96 16.20
CA GLU A 501 -2.98 -7.24 17.49
C GLU A 501 -2.08 -8.46 17.38
N GLU A 502 -2.51 -9.52 16.70
CA GLU A 502 -1.68 -10.72 16.49
C GLU A 502 -0.44 -10.41 15.67
N LEU A 503 -0.58 -9.62 14.60
CA LEU A 503 0.55 -9.16 13.79
C LEU A 503 1.49 -8.26 14.60
N GLU A 504 0.93 -7.35 15.40
CA GLU A 504 1.70 -6.43 16.24
C GLU A 504 2.47 -7.17 17.34
N ALA A 505 1.85 -8.14 18.01
CA ALA A 505 2.48 -8.90 19.09
C ALA A 505 3.74 -9.66 18.61
N VAL A 506 3.69 -10.25 17.42
CA VAL A 506 4.86 -10.89 16.81
C VAL A 506 5.88 -9.82 16.39
N ARG A 507 5.43 -8.73 15.78
CA ARG A 507 6.29 -7.63 15.32
C ARG A 507 7.05 -6.94 16.47
N LEU A 508 6.45 -6.80 17.64
CA LEU A 508 7.09 -6.29 18.86
C LEU A 508 8.16 -7.27 19.36
N LYS A 509 7.86 -8.57 19.42
CA LYS A 509 8.86 -9.60 19.76
C LYS A 509 10.08 -9.55 18.84
N VAL A 510 9.88 -9.38 17.53
CA VAL A 510 10.99 -9.22 16.58
C VAL A 510 11.80 -7.96 16.89
N GLY A 511 11.14 -6.84 17.18
CA GLY A 511 11.81 -5.60 17.57
C GLY A 511 12.65 -5.74 18.83
N GLU A 512 12.12 -6.40 19.87
CA GLU A 512 12.85 -6.67 21.10
C GLU A 512 14.09 -7.55 20.88
N LEU A 513 13.99 -8.59 20.05
CA LEU A 513 15.12 -9.45 19.72
C LEU A 513 16.22 -8.69 18.99
N LEU A 514 15.86 -7.85 18.03
CA LEU A 514 16.81 -7.02 17.29
C LEU A 514 17.44 -5.93 18.18
N ASP A 515 16.65 -5.31 19.06
CA ASP A 515 17.12 -4.32 20.01
C ASP A 515 18.12 -4.90 21.02
N GLN A 516 17.89 -6.14 21.46
CA GLN A 516 18.83 -6.89 22.32
C GLN A 516 20.10 -7.27 21.56
N ALA A 517 19.99 -7.74 20.31
CA ALA A 517 21.11 -8.12 19.47
C ALA A 517 22.05 -6.93 19.17
N THR A 518 21.51 -5.72 19.08
CA THR A 518 22.31 -4.50 18.81
C THR A 518 23.19 -4.07 20.00
N ASN A 519 22.97 -4.60 21.21
CA ASN A 519 23.82 -4.29 22.38
C ASN A 519 25.12 -5.06 22.45
N GLN A 520 25.26 -6.13 21.68
CA GLN A 520 26.46 -6.95 21.67
C GLN A 520 27.47 -6.30 20.72
N GLU A 521 28.14 -5.24 21.19
CA GLU A 521 29.35 -4.56 20.63
C GLU A 521 29.45 -4.23 19.11
N ASN A 522 28.46 -4.56 18.27
CA ASN A 522 28.52 -4.41 16.81
C ASN A 522 27.57 -3.30 16.32
N GLN A 523 27.88 -2.04 16.64
CA GLN A 523 27.14 -0.89 16.12
C GLN A 523 27.37 -0.64 14.61
N GLU A 524 28.42 -1.21 14.01
CA GLU A 524 28.77 -0.98 12.60
C GLU A 524 28.20 -2.02 11.61
N GLU A 525 27.59 -3.11 12.08
CA GLU A 525 27.17 -4.21 11.19
C GLU A 525 25.69 -4.23 10.80
N PHE A 526 24.84 -3.38 11.40
CA PHE A 526 23.38 -3.43 11.22
C PHE A 526 22.83 -2.53 10.12
#